data_AF-A0A1B6KJI4-F1
#
_entry.id   AF-A0A1B6KJI4-F1
#
_cell.length_a   1.000
_cell.length_b   1.000
_cell.length_c   1.000
_cell.angle_alpha   90.00
_cell.angle_beta   90.00
_cell.angle_gamma   90.00
#
_symmetry.space_group_name_H-M   'P 1'
#
loop_
_entity.id
_entity.type
_entity.pdbx_description
1 polymer ?
#
loop_
_entity_poly.entity_id
_entity_poly.type
_entity_poly.pdbx_seq_one_letter_code
_entity_poly.pdbx_strand_id
1 'polypeptide(L)'
;FSRRLKLTHGEKIFNYRLSRARRVSENAFGIMAMKFRIFRTAIYLCPEKVDKIVKSTCALHNWLIKTSPSLYMPTGTADIEGEDGVMRSGSWRLDLQESRLARLPT
;
A
#
# COMPACT_ATOMS: atom_id res chain seq x y z
N PHE A 1 -13.02 -13.47 -9.76
CA PHE A 1 -14.08 -12.51 -10.15
C PHE A 1 -14.16 -12.46 -11.67
N SER A 2 -15.34 -12.78 -12.20
CA SER A 2 -15.58 -13.22 -13.58
C SER A 2 -15.22 -12.18 -14.65
N ARG A 3 -14.43 -12.60 -15.66
CA ARG A 3 -13.90 -11.76 -16.75
C ARG A 3 -14.87 -11.52 -17.93
N ARG A 4 -16.17 -11.84 -17.84
CA ARG A 4 -17.09 -11.81 -18.99
C ARG A 4 -18.53 -11.34 -18.70
N LEU A 5 -18.70 -10.22 -18.01
CA LEU A 5 -19.99 -9.50 -18.03
C LEU A 5 -19.77 -8.13 -18.66
N LYS A 6 -20.62 -7.79 -19.64
CA LYS A 6 -20.61 -6.48 -20.31
C LYS A 6 -21.13 -5.45 -19.30
N LEU A 7 -20.22 -4.83 -18.55
CA LEU A 7 -20.57 -3.85 -17.52
C LEU A 7 -21.33 -2.68 -18.13
N THR A 8 -22.42 -2.29 -17.49
CA THR A 8 -23.12 -1.02 -17.75
C THR A 8 -22.19 0.16 -17.47
N HIS A 9 -22.55 1.35 -17.96
CA HIS A 9 -21.78 2.56 -17.70
C HIS A 9 -21.67 2.86 -16.20
N GLY A 10 -22.77 2.70 -15.45
CA GLY A 10 -22.79 2.89 -14.00
C GLY A 10 -21.86 1.92 -13.25
N GLU A 11 -21.88 0.64 -13.62
CA GLU A 11 -21.01 -0.36 -13.01
C GLU A 11 -19.52 -0.10 -13.31
N LYS A 12 -19.19 0.40 -14.50
CA LYS A 12 -17.82 0.81 -14.83
C LYS A 12 -17.34 1.95 -13.93
N ILE A 13 -18.17 2.98 -13.74
CA ILE A 13 -17.85 4.11 -12.84
C ILE A 13 -17.66 3.62 -11.41
N PHE A 14 -18.58 2.78 -10.93
CA PHE A 14 -18.49 2.21 -9.59
C PHE A 14 -17.20 1.41 -9.39
N ASN A 15 -16.91 0.47 -10.30
CA ASN A 15 -15.71 -0.36 -10.23
C ASN A 15 -14.42 0.47 -10.30
N TYR A 16 -14.41 1.53 -11.11
CA TYR A 16 -13.28 2.46 -11.17
C TYR A 16 -13.07 3.15 -9.82
N ARG A 17 -14.12 3.72 -9.23
CA ARG A 17 -14.06 4.39 -7.91
C ARG A 17 -13.64 3.44 -6.81
N LEU A 18 -14.19 2.22 -6.80
CA LEU A 18 -13.83 1.19 -5.84
C LEU A 18 -12.34 0.80 -5.97
N SER A 19 -11.87 0.62 -7.21
CA SER A 19 -10.46 0.32 -7.47
C SER A 19 -9.55 1.48 -7.06
N ARG A 20 -9.96 2.74 -7.27
CA ARG A 20 -9.25 3.93 -6.79
C ARG A 20 -9.12 3.95 -5.27
N ALA A 21 -10.23 3.74 -4.56
CA ALA A 21 -10.23 3.72 -3.10
C ALA A 21 -9.34 2.61 -2.54
N ARG A 22 -9.44 1.41 -3.13
CA ARG A 22 -8.58 0.26 -2.77
C ARG A 22 -7.10 0.58 -2.97
N ARG A 23 -6.73 1.22 -4.09
CA ARG A 23 -5.33 1.62 -4.38
C ARG A 23 -4.76 2.56 -3.33
N VAL A 24 -5.55 3.53 -2.84
CA VAL A 24 -5.11 4.44 -1.78
C VAL A 24 -4.76 3.67 -0.51
N SER A 25 -5.65 2.76 -0.07
CA SER A 25 -5.41 1.93 1.11
C SER A 25 -4.20 0.99 0.91
N GLU A 26 -4.10 0.33 -0.25
CA GLU A 26 -2.98 -0.55 -0.57
C GLU A 26 -1.64 0.19 -0.59
N ASN A 27 -1.57 1.37 -1.20
CA ASN A 27 -0.39 2.23 -1.18
C ASN A 27 0.04 2.56 0.26
N ALA A 28 -0.90 3.01 1.10
CA ALA A 28 -0.59 3.39 2.47
C ALA A 28 -0.03 2.21 3.28
N PHE A 29 -0.71 1.06 3.29
CA PHE A 29 -0.25 -0.12 4.02
C PHE A 29 1.04 -0.71 3.43
N GLY A 30 1.16 -0.70 2.10
CA GLY A 30 2.34 -1.17 1.40
C GLY A 30 3.60 -0.38 1.77
N ILE A 31 3.49 0.95 1.77
CA ILE A 31 4.58 1.84 2.15
C ILE A 31 4.89 1.73 3.64
N MET A 32 3.88 1.64 4.50
CA MET A 32 4.11 1.40 5.92
C MET A 32 4.83 0.06 6.17
N ALA A 33 4.48 -1.01 5.46
CA ALA A 33 5.18 -2.30 5.58
C ALA A 33 6.61 -2.25 5.02
N MET A 34 6.83 -1.50 3.94
CA MET A 34 8.16 -1.25 3.40
C MET A 34 9.02 -0.47 4.41
N LYS A 35 8.48 0.55 5.07
CA LYS A 35 9.25 1.42 5.99
C LYS A 35 9.39 0.87 7.41
N PHE A 36 8.36 0.21 7.92
CA PHE A 36 8.32 -0.31 9.29
C PHE A 36 8.38 -1.83 9.26
N ARG A 37 9.56 -2.37 9.57
CA ARG A 37 9.83 -3.83 9.57
C ARG A 37 8.85 -4.63 10.44
N ILE A 38 8.26 -4.02 11.46
CA ILE A 38 7.29 -4.68 12.35
C ILE A 38 6.06 -5.22 11.61
N PHE A 39 5.64 -4.58 10.52
CA PHE A 39 4.52 -5.05 9.69
C PHE A 39 4.91 -6.13 8.68
N ARG A 40 6.20 -6.43 8.54
CA ARG A 40 6.66 -7.46 7.61
C ARG A 40 6.46 -8.86 8.18
N THR A 41 6.34 -9.03 9.50
CA THR A 41 6.18 -10.34 10.17
C THR A 41 4.92 -10.36 11.02
N ALA A 42 4.52 -11.57 11.45
CA ALA A 42 3.50 -11.69 12.49
C ALA A 42 3.94 -10.92 13.75
N ILE A 43 3.02 -10.16 14.34
CA ILE A 43 3.29 -9.35 15.54
C ILE A 43 2.90 -10.18 16.76
N TYR A 44 3.88 -10.76 17.44
CA TYR A 44 3.67 -11.59 18.64
C TYR A 44 3.52 -10.72 19.90
N LEU A 45 2.49 -9.89 19.95
CA LEU A 45 2.15 -9.04 21.09
C LEU A 45 0.64 -9.07 21.35
N CYS A 46 0.23 -8.71 22.57
CA CYS A 46 -1.19 -8.57 22.89
C CYS A 46 -1.83 -7.41 22.08
N PRO A 47 -3.12 -7.50 21.74
CA PRO A 47 -3.80 -6.53 20.89
C PRO A 47 -3.65 -5.08 21.35
N GLU A 48 -3.61 -4.82 22.66
CA GLU A 48 -3.47 -3.48 23.24
C GLU A 48 -2.11 -2.85 22.92
N LYS A 49 -1.05 -3.66 22.85
CA LYS A 49 0.28 -3.20 22.42
C LYS A 49 0.32 -3.00 20.91
N VAL A 50 -0.32 -3.88 20.14
CA VAL A 50 -0.41 -3.75 18.68
C VAL A 50 -1.12 -2.45 18.30
N ASP A 51 -2.22 -2.09 18.97
CA ASP A 51 -2.94 -0.85 18.72
C ASP A 51 -2.05 0.39 18.94
N LYS A 52 -1.26 0.40 20.03
CA LYS A 52 -0.27 1.47 20.29
C LYS A 52 0.80 1.56 19.20
N ILE A 53 1.29 0.41 18.73
CA ILE A 53 2.27 0.35 17.64
C ILE A 53 1.68 0.93 16.36
N VAL A 54 0.49 0.47 15.95
CA VAL A 54 -0.19 0.93 14.74
C VAL A 54 -0.40 2.45 14.79
N LYS A 55 -0.96 2.98 15.88
CA LYS A 55 -1.17 4.43 16.07
C LYS A 55 0.13 5.21 15.98
N SER A 56 1.20 4.72 16.63
CA SER A 56 2.52 5.36 16.61
C SER A 56 3.11 5.38 15.19
N THR A 57 3.00 4.28 14.46
CA THR A 57 3.48 4.22 13.06
C THR A 57 2.68 5.13 12.13
N CYS A 58 1.36 5.25 12.32
CA CYS A 58 0.53 6.19 11.55
C CYS A 58 0.94 7.65 11.83
N ALA A 59 1.13 8.01 13.10
CA ALA A 59 1.57 9.34 13.48
C ALA A 59 2.95 9.67 12.88
N LEU A 60 3.90 8.74 12.98
CA LEU A 60 5.24 8.89 12.42
C LEU A 60 5.22 8.96 10.88
N HIS A 61 4.43 8.11 10.23
CA HIS A 61 4.22 8.13 8.78
C HIS A 61 3.74 9.51 8.30
N ASN A 62 2.69 10.04 8.94
CA ASN A 62 2.13 11.35 8.60
C ASN A 62 3.12 12.47 8.87
N TRP A 63 3.86 12.40 9.97
CA TRP A 63 4.88 13.39 10.30
C TRP A 63 6.02 13.38 9.26
N LEU A 64 6.54 12.21 8.89
CA LEU A 64 7.62 12.08 7.90
C LEU A 64 7.20 12.51 6.49
N ILE A 65 5.95 12.27 6.09
CA ILE A 65 5.39 12.81 4.84
C ILE A 65 5.43 14.34 4.86
N LYS A 66 5.12 14.95 6.00
CA LYS A 66 5.08 16.41 6.13
C LYS A 66 6.47 17.04 6.23
N THR A 67 7.39 16.43 6.98
CA THR A 67 8.70 17.03 7.29
C THR A 67 9.78 16.68 6.27
N SER A 68 9.73 15.48 5.69
CA SER A 68 10.77 14.96 4.80
C SER A 68 10.19 14.14 3.64
N PRO A 69 9.28 14.71 2.83
CA PRO A 69 8.55 13.97 1.80
C PRO A 69 9.46 13.27 0.78
N SER A 70 10.48 13.95 0.27
CA SER A 70 11.38 13.41 -0.75
C SER A 70 12.27 12.27 -0.23
N LEU A 71 12.65 12.30 1.05
CA LEU A 71 13.45 11.25 1.68
C LEU A 71 12.58 10.07 2.12
N TYR A 72 11.42 10.35 2.70
CA TYR A 72 10.53 9.32 3.21
C TYR A 72 9.81 8.60 2.07
N MET A 73 9.26 9.34 1.11
CA MET A 73 8.49 8.82 -0.02
C MET A 73 8.96 9.46 -1.33
N PRO A 74 10.14 9.06 -1.84
CA PRO A 74 10.62 9.51 -3.14
C PRO A 74 9.60 9.28 -4.26
N THR A 75 9.62 10.11 -5.30
CA THR A 75 8.76 9.94 -6.49
C THR A 75 8.87 8.52 -7.03
N GLY A 76 7.72 7.91 -7.34
CA GLY A 76 7.65 6.51 -7.78
C GLY A 76 7.55 5.49 -6.64
N THR A 77 7.53 5.93 -5.37
CA THR A 77 7.28 5.01 -4.25
C THR A 77 5.88 4.41 -4.31
N ALA A 78 4.84 5.25 -4.46
CA ALA A 78 3.42 4.85 -4.54
C ALA A 78 2.97 4.55 -5.97
N ASP A 79 1.88 3.79 -6.13
CA ASP A 79 1.24 3.61 -7.44
C ASP A 79 0.70 4.95 -7.96
N ILE A 80 0.92 5.24 -9.24
CA ILE A 80 0.47 6.47 -9.90
C ILE A 80 -0.36 6.12 -11.14
N GLU A 81 -1.51 6.78 -11.28
CA GLU A 81 -2.30 6.75 -12.51
C GLU A 81 -1.83 7.91 -13.39
N GLY A 82 -1.35 7.62 -14.60
CA GLY A 82 -0.98 8.68 -15.53
C GLY A 82 -2.19 9.35 -16.17
N GLU A 83 -1.94 10.42 -16.91
CA GLU A 83 -2.97 11.11 -17.70
C GLU A 83 -3.59 10.22 -18.78
N ASP A 84 -2.85 9.19 -19.20
CA ASP A 84 -3.28 8.11 -20.10
C ASP A 84 -4.25 7.11 -19.43
N GLY A 85 -4.54 7.27 -18.14
CA GLY A 85 -5.32 6.31 -17.36
C GLY A 85 -4.57 5.01 -17.07
N VAL A 86 -3.29 4.93 -17.43
CA VAL A 86 -2.46 3.74 -17.22
C VAL A 86 -1.88 3.77 -15.81
N MET A 87 -2.05 2.64 -15.12
CA MET A 87 -1.50 2.44 -13.79
C MET A 87 -0.02 2.07 -13.86
N ARG A 88 0.81 2.86 -13.18
CA ARG A 88 2.23 2.59 -12.95
C ARG A 88 2.42 2.14 -11.50
N SER A 89 2.98 0.94 -11.33
CA SER A 89 3.22 0.36 -10.01
C SER A 89 4.31 1.11 -9.25
N GLY A 90 4.08 1.36 -7.97
CA GLY A 90 5.05 1.95 -7.06
C GLY A 90 6.11 0.95 -6.62
N SER A 91 7.30 1.45 -6.26
CA SER A 91 8.43 0.62 -5.80
C SER A 91 8.12 -0.17 -4.52
N TRP A 92 7.15 0.26 -3.69
CA TRP A 92 6.75 -0.49 -2.50
C TRP A 92 6.25 -1.90 -2.82
N ARG A 93 5.72 -2.12 -4.04
CA ARG A 93 5.24 -3.44 -4.47
C ARG A 93 6.39 -4.43 -4.69
N LEU A 94 7.58 -3.97 -5.06
CA LEU A 94 8.76 -4.81 -5.32
C LEU A 94 9.40 -5.29 -4.01
N ASP A 95 9.62 -4.39 -3.05
CA ASP A 95 10.20 -4.73 -1.73
C ASP A 95 9.36 -5.79 -1.00
N LEU A 96 8.02 -5.71 -1.10
CA LEU A 96 7.16 -6.75 -0.54
C LEU A 96 7.32 -8.09 -1.25
N GLN A 97 7.48 -8.12 -2.57
CA GLN A 97 7.67 -9.37 -3.31
C GLN A 97 9.01 -10.01 -2.97
N GLU A 98 10.10 -9.25 -2.95
CA GLU A 98 11.42 -9.73 -2.54
C GLU A 98 11.39 -10.26 -1.10
N SER A 99 10.74 -9.54 -0.18
CA SER A 99 10.60 -10.00 1.21
C SER A 99 9.80 -11.29 1.33
N ARG A 100 8.84 -11.56 0.43
CA ARG A 100 8.03 -12.79 0.41
C ARG A 100 8.83 -13.95 -0.19
N LEU A 101 9.57 -13.70 -1.27
CA LEU A 101 10.42 -14.70 -1.93
C LEU A 101 11.57 -15.16 -1.03
N ALA A 102 12.18 -14.23 -0.28
CA ALA A 102 13.23 -14.54 0.70
C ALA A 102 12.76 -15.41 1.90
N ARG A 103 11.46 -15.73 1.99
CA ARG A 103 10.87 -16.53 3.07
C ARG A 103 10.38 -17.90 2.64
N LEU A 104 10.55 -18.28 1.37
CA LEU A 104 10.29 -19.65 0.93
C LEU A 104 11.44 -20.55 1.41
N PRO A 105 11.15 -21.74 1.97
CA PRO A 105 12.20 -22.70 2.29
C PRO A 105 12.86 -23.16 0.98
N THR A 106 14.20 -23.09 0.93
CA THR A 106 15.03 -23.62 -0.16
C THR A 106 15.09 -25.14 -0.13
#